data_AF-A0A7C4FSE3-F1
#
_entry.id   AF-A0A7C4FSE3-F1
#
_cell.length_a   1.000
_cell.length_b   1.000
_cell.length_c   1.000
_cell.angle_alpha   90.00
_cell.angle_beta   90.00
_cell.angle_gamma   90.00
#
_symmetry.space_group_name_H-M   'P 1'
#
loop_
_entity.id
_entity.type
_entity.pdbx_description
1 polymer ?
#
loop_
_entity_poly.entity_id
_entity_poly.type
_entity_poly.pdbx_seq_one_letter_code
_entity_poly.pdbx_strand_id
1 'polypeptide(L)'
;MGNNVSTKGRWTVAICGIIMMVLLGTVYGWSVFKKPLMESHGWTGPQVGMAFTIAIFCIGLSAAFGGKFVDKAGARKVATIAAILFGIGTLLTGLADSIGNLWLIYLGYGLIAGVGNGLGYVTPIAVLVRWFP
;
A
#
# COMPACT_ATOMS: atom_id res chain seq x y z
N MET A 1 31.01 12.62 -4.57
CA MET A 1 30.67 12.48 -6.01
C MET A 1 29.26 13.00 -6.20
N GLY A 2 29.14 14.25 -6.64
CA GLY A 2 27.86 14.92 -6.86
C GLY A 2 27.19 14.34 -8.10
N ASN A 3 26.04 13.69 -7.91
CA ASN A 3 25.23 13.27 -9.03
C ASN A 3 24.51 14.50 -9.59
N ASN A 4 24.87 14.86 -10.82
CA ASN A 4 24.13 15.79 -11.68
C ASN A 4 22.70 15.25 -11.88
N VAL A 5 21.82 15.54 -10.93
CA VAL A 5 20.39 15.34 -11.11
C VAL A 5 19.91 16.47 -12.03
N SER A 6 19.77 16.14 -13.32
CA SER A 6 19.10 16.99 -14.30
C SER A 6 17.80 17.54 -13.71
N THR A 7 17.58 18.85 -13.81
CA THR A 7 16.33 19.54 -13.44
C THR A 7 15.08 18.91 -14.05
N LYS A 8 15.17 18.15 -15.15
CA LYS A 8 14.05 17.36 -15.67
C LYS A 8 13.78 16.09 -14.84
N GLY A 9 14.81 15.44 -14.34
CA GLY A 9 14.70 14.20 -13.55
C GLY A 9 14.00 14.39 -12.20
N ARG A 10 14.17 15.56 -11.55
CA ARG A 10 13.52 15.82 -10.25
C ARG A 10 11.99 15.86 -10.34
N TRP A 11 11.45 16.48 -11.40
CA TRP A 11 10.01 16.61 -11.61
C TRP A 11 9.39 15.28 -12.04
N THR A 12 10.09 14.48 -12.85
CA THR A 12 9.65 13.12 -13.16
C THR A 12 9.50 12.28 -11.89
N VAL A 13 10.46 12.34 -10.97
CA VAL A 13 10.40 11.59 -9.70
C VAL A 13 9.24 12.09 -8.82
N ALA A 14 8.99 13.40 -8.77
CA ALA A 14 7.85 13.96 -8.05
C ALA A 14 6.50 13.48 -8.64
N ILE A 15 6.35 13.52 -9.96
CA ILE A 15 5.15 13.02 -10.66
C ILE A 15 4.93 11.53 -10.36
N CYS A 16 5.98 10.70 -10.43
CA CYS A 16 5.89 9.28 -10.07
C CYS A 16 5.44 9.08 -8.61
N GLY A 17 5.92 9.92 -7.69
CA GLY A 17 5.48 9.89 -6.29
C GLY A 17 4.01 10.25 -6.11
N ILE A 18 3.52 11.25 -6.85
CA ILE A 18 2.09 11.63 -6.85
C ILE A 18 1.23 10.48 -7.37
N ILE A 19 1.60 9.90 -8.51
CA ILE A 19 0.88 8.74 -9.09
C ILE A 19 0.82 7.60 -8.09
N MET A 20 1.93 7.32 -7.40
CA MET A 20 1.97 6.27 -6.37
C MET A 20 0.98 6.59 -5.23
N MET A 21 0.97 7.81 -4.69
CA MET A 21 0.04 8.20 -3.64
C MET A 21 -1.44 8.08 -4.07
N VAL A 22 -1.75 8.47 -5.32
CA VAL A 22 -3.11 8.32 -5.88
C VAL A 22 -3.53 6.85 -5.92
N LEU A 23 -2.65 5.97 -6.39
CA LEU A 23 -2.92 4.52 -6.44
C LEU A 23 -3.09 3.93 -5.03
N LEU A 24 -2.28 4.35 -4.07
CA LEU A 24 -2.37 3.87 -2.68
C LEU A 24 -3.64 4.34 -1.98
N GLY A 25 -4.23 5.46 -2.40
CA GLY A 25 -5.52 5.95 -1.91
C GLY A 25 -6.69 5.01 -2.17
N THR A 26 -6.54 4.03 -3.07
CA THR A 26 -7.58 3.01 -3.34
C THR A 26 -7.92 2.16 -2.11
N VAL A 27 -7.04 2.10 -1.09
CA VAL A 27 -7.32 1.43 0.20
C VAL A 27 -8.56 2.00 0.92
N TYR A 28 -8.90 3.26 0.69
CA TYR A 28 -10.12 3.87 1.26
C TYR A 28 -11.40 3.44 0.53
N GLY A 29 -11.27 2.81 -0.64
CA GLY A 29 -12.39 2.22 -1.38
C GLY A 29 -13.00 0.99 -0.71
N TRP A 30 -12.40 0.45 0.36
CA TRP A 30 -12.92 -0.71 1.10
C TRP A 30 -14.38 -0.55 1.55
N SER A 31 -14.78 0.67 1.90
CA SER A 31 -16.15 0.97 2.34
C SER A 31 -17.20 0.61 1.28
N VAL A 32 -16.85 0.71 0.00
CA VAL A 32 -17.70 0.34 -1.14
C VAL A 32 -17.87 -1.18 -1.23
N PHE A 33 -16.82 -1.94 -0.91
CA PHE A 33 -16.84 -3.41 -0.95
C PHE A 33 -17.49 -4.04 0.28
N LYS A 34 -17.64 -3.30 1.38
CA LYS A 34 -18.15 -3.84 2.64
C LYS A 34 -19.56 -4.44 2.49
N LYS A 35 -20.50 -3.69 1.92
CA LYS A 35 -21.88 -4.12 1.72
C LYS A 35 -21.99 -5.36 0.81
N PRO A 36 -21.41 -5.39 -0.41
CA PRO A 36 -21.50 -6.56 -1.26
C PRO A 36 -20.81 -7.80 -0.67
N LEU A 37 -19.69 -7.65 0.06
CA LEU A 37 -19.05 -8.78 0.75
C LEU A 37 -19.94 -9.38 1.85
N MET A 38 -20.66 -8.52 2.60
CA MET A 38 -21.61 -8.98 3.61
C MET A 38 -22.79 -9.70 2.98
N GLU A 39 -23.34 -9.17 1.88
CA GLU A 39 -24.49 -9.75 1.18
C GLU A 39 -24.13 -11.07 0.45
N SER A 40 -22.93 -11.17 -0.13
CA SER A 40 -22.47 -12.35 -0.86
C SER A 40 -22.14 -13.53 0.05
N HIS A 41 -21.53 -13.27 1.22
CA HIS A 41 -20.99 -14.33 2.08
C HIS A 41 -21.70 -14.47 3.42
N GLY A 42 -22.68 -13.61 3.72
CA GLY A 42 -23.40 -13.59 5.00
C GLY A 42 -22.53 -13.16 6.18
N TRP A 43 -21.37 -12.52 5.93
CA TRP A 43 -20.48 -12.05 7.00
C TRP A 43 -21.05 -10.83 7.71
N THR A 44 -20.72 -10.71 9.00
CA THR A 44 -21.13 -9.57 9.81
C THR A 44 -20.30 -8.31 9.49
N GLY A 45 -20.89 -7.15 9.73
CA GLY A 45 -20.21 -5.86 9.54
C GLY A 45 -18.87 -5.72 10.28
N PRO A 46 -18.73 -6.20 11.53
CA PRO A 46 -17.46 -6.23 12.25
C PRO A 46 -16.41 -7.17 11.62
N GLN A 47 -16.81 -8.34 11.11
CA GLN A 47 -15.90 -9.27 10.43
C GLN A 47 -15.29 -8.62 9.18
N VAL A 48 -16.12 -8.06 8.30
CA VAL A 48 -15.61 -7.37 7.09
C VAL A 48 -14.85 -6.09 7.45
N GLY A 49 -15.25 -5.41 8.52
CA GLY A 49 -14.54 -4.22 9.03
C GLY A 49 -13.13 -4.53 9.56
N MET A 50 -12.93 -5.70 10.16
CA MET A 50 -11.66 -6.12 10.72
C MET A 50 -10.54 -6.17 9.67
N ALA A 51 -10.85 -6.53 8.42
CA ALA A 51 -9.88 -6.50 7.32
C ALA A 51 -9.26 -5.11 7.13
N PHE A 52 -10.08 -4.06 7.17
CA PHE A 52 -9.62 -2.68 7.06
C PHE A 52 -8.85 -2.22 8.29
N THR A 53 -9.28 -2.63 9.49
CA THR A 53 -8.54 -2.34 10.73
C THR A 53 -7.13 -2.93 10.68
N ILE A 54 -6.99 -4.19 10.24
CA ILE A 54 -5.69 -4.84 10.06
C ILE A 54 -4.88 -4.08 9.00
N ALA A 55 -5.48 -3.68 7.88
CA ALA A 55 -4.80 -2.91 6.83
C ALA A 55 -4.20 -1.60 7.37
N ILE A 56 -4.99 -0.79 8.07
CA ILE A 56 -4.53 0.49 8.63
C ILE A 56 -3.45 0.27 9.70
N PHE A 57 -3.59 -0.76 10.54
CA PHE A 57 -2.55 -1.13 11.50
C PHE A 57 -1.23 -1.50 10.81
N CYS A 58 -1.29 -2.35 9.77
CA CYS A 58 -0.12 -2.76 9.00
C CYS A 58 0.50 -1.60 8.20
N ILE A 59 -0.31 -0.67 7.69
CA ILE A 59 0.16 0.57 7.07
C ILE A 59 0.94 1.40 8.07
N GLY A 60 0.38 1.65 9.26
CA GLY A 60 1.02 2.42 10.32
C GLY A 60 2.34 1.79 10.78
N LEU A 61 2.34 0.48 10.99
CA LEU A 61 3.54 -0.27 11.38
C LEU A 61 4.62 -0.19 10.29
N SER A 62 4.24 -0.46 9.05
CA SER A 62 5.16 -0.43 7.91
C SER A 62 5.67 0.99 7.64
N ALA A 63 4.87 2.01 7.90
CA ALA A 63 5.32 3.40 7.78
C ALA A 63 6.33 3.76 8.86
N ALA A 64 6.11 3.34 10.12
CA ALA A 64 7.02 3.60 11.24
C ALA A 64 8.43 3.01 11.02
N PHE A 65 8.51 1.81 10.43
CA PHE A 65 9.79 1.14 10.16
C PHE A 65 10.32 1.36 8.73
N GLY A 66 9.44 1.75 7.80
CA GLY A 66 9.73 1.84 6.36
C GLY A 66 10.77 2.89 6.01
N GLY A 67 10.87 3.98 6.77
CA GLY A 67 11.84 5.06 6.50
C GLY A 67 13.28 4.57 6.49
N LYS A 68 13.68 3.85 7.56
CA LYS A 68 15.02 3.25 7.66
C LYS A 68 15.28 2.23 6.56
N PHE A 69 14.24 1.51 6.13
CA PHE A 69 14.35 0.54 5.04
C PHE A 69 14.56 1.24 3.68
N VAL A 70 13.85 2.33 3.42
CA VAL A 70 14.06 3.17 2.23
C VAL A 70 15.47 3.76 2.22
N ASP A 71 15.96 4.21 3.37
CA ASP A 71 17.31 4.78 3.50
C ASP A 71 18.40 3.75 3.15
N LYS A 72 18.25 2.49 3.59
CA LYS A 72 19.22 1.42 3.40
C LYS A 72 19.12 0.73 2.03
N ALA A 73 17.91 0.39 1.59
CA ALA A 73 17.68 -0.38 0.36
C ALA A 73 17.54 0.51 -0.90
N GLY A 74 17.24 1.80 -0.71
CA GLY A 74 16.99 2.77 -1.76
C GLY A 74 15.54 2.78 -2.22
N ALA A 75 15.04 3.99 -2.49
CA ALA A 75 13.64 4.24 -2.83
C ALA A 75 13.09 3.41 -4.00
N ARG A 76 13.89 3.21 -5.05
CA ARG A 76 13.43 2.43 -6.22
C ARG A 76 13.08 0.99 -5.87
N LYS A 77 13.92 0.33 -5.06
CA LYS A 77 13.69 -1.07 -4.65
C LYS A 77 12.48 -1.16 -3.73
N VAL A 78 12.36 -0.25 -2.77
CA VAL A 78 11.22 -0.25 -1.84
C VAL A 78 9.91 0.05 -2.58
N ALA A 79 9.91 0.98 -3.54
CA ALA A 79 8.73 1.24 -4.37
C ALA A 79 8.29 0.00 -5.16
N THR A 80 9.23 -0.74 -5.76
CA THR A 80 8.92 -1.98 -6.47
C THR A 80 8.36 -3.06 -5.53
N ILE A 81 8.95 -3.25 -4.35
CA ILE A 81 8.45 -4.19 -3.35
C ILE A 81 7.04 -3.81 -2.90
N ALA A 82 6.80 -2.52 -2.64
CA ALA A 82 5.50 -1.99 -2.27
C ALA A 82 4.45 -2.27 -3.34
N ALA A 83 4.76 -2.02 -4.62
CA ALA A 83 3.86 -2.29 -5.75
C ALA A 83 3.55 -3.78 -5.89
N ILE A 84 4.54 -4.65 -5.76
CA ILE A 84 4.37 -6.11 -5.82
C ILE A 84 3.49 -6.60 -4.66
N LEU A 85 3.79 -6.19 -3.43
CA LEU A 85 3.02 -6.57 -2.25
C LEU A 85 1.58 -6.06 -2.34
N PHE A 86 1.38 -4.79 -2.71
CA PHE A 86 0.04 -4.23 -2.86
C PHE A 86 -0.74 -4.98 -3.94
N GLY A 87 -0.14 -5.18 -5.13
CA GLY A 87 -0.79 -5.90 -6.23
C GLY A 87 -1.13 -7.35 -5.87
N ILE A 88 -0.19 -8.11 -5.30
CA ILE A 88 -0.43 -9.50 -4.88
C ILE A 88 -1.49 -9.56 -3.78
N GLY A 89 -1.44 -8.67 -2.79
CA GLY A 89 -2.42 -8.62 -1.71
C GLY A 89 -3.83 -8.31 -2.23
N THR A 90 -3.96 -7.37 -3.17
CA THR A 90 -5.25 -7.07 -3.82
C THR A 90 -5.76 -8.24 -4.65
N LEU A 91 -4.91 -8.89 -5.46
CA LEU A 91 -5.29 -10.07 -6.23
C LEU A 91 -5.71 -11.24 -5.33
N LEU A 92 -4.97 -11.47 -4.24
CA LEU A 92 -5.30 -12.49 -3.25
C LEU A 92 -6.63 -12.20 -2.56
N THR A 93 -6.96 -10.92 -2.35
CA THR A 93 -8.26 -10.50 -1.80
C THR A 93 -9.39 -10.81 -2.78
N GLY A 94 -9.21 -10.57 -4.08
CA GLY A 94 -10.20 -10.95 -5.10
C GLY A 94 -10.39 -12.46 -5.20
N LEU A 95 -9.31 -13.23 -5.09
CA LEU A 95 -9.39 -14.69 -5.01
C LEU A 95 -10.14 -15.13 -3.74
N ALA A 96 -9.82 -14.53 -2.59
CA ALA A 96 -10.46 -14.81 -1.31
C ALA A 96 -11.96 -14.56 -1.32
N ASP A 97 -12.39 -13.48 -1.98
CA ASP A 97 -13.79 -13.18 -2.24
C ASP A 97 -14.45 -14.28 -3.09
N SER A 98 -13.82 -14.70 -4.19
CA SER A 98 -14.38 -15.74 -5.09
C SER A 98 -14.60 -17.10 -4.42
N ILE A 99 -13.78 -17.45 -3.42
CA ILE A 99 -13.89 -18.71 -2.67
C ILE A 99 -14.61 -18.57 -1.33
N GLY A 100 -15.05 -17.36 -0.97
CA GLY A 100 -15.72 -17.08 0.31
C GLY A 100 -14.84 -17.32 1.54
N ASN A 101 -13.56 -16.96 1.49
CA ASN A 101 -12.62 -17.17 2.60
C ASN A 101 -12.22 -15.85 3.30
N LEU A 102 -12.85 -15.57 4.43
CA LEU A 102 -12.61 -14.37 5.24
C LEU A 102 -11.17 -14.25 5.76
N TRP A 103 -10.54 -15.35 6.14
CA TRP A 103 -9.16 -15.34 6.64
C TRP A 103 -8.18 -14.95 5.54
N LEU A 104 -8.46 -15.38 4.31
CA LEU A 104 -7.64 -15.03 3.15
C LEU A 104 -7.82 -13.55 2.76
N ILE A 105 -8.99 -12.95 3.03
CA ILE A 105 -9.18 -11.50 2.95
C ILE A 105 -8.31 -10.77 3.99
N TYR A 106 -8.26 -11.25 5.23
CA TYR A 106 -7.41 -10.64 6.26
C TYR A 106 -5.93 -10.73 5.89
N LEU A 107 -5.50 -11.85 5.33
CA LEU A 107 -4.12 -12.03 4.86
C LEU A 107 -3.82 -11.16 3.63
N GLY A 108 -4.68 -11.19 2.62
CA GLY A 108 -4.49 -10.45 1.36
C GLY A 108 -4.62 -8.95 1.54
N TYR A 109 -5.79 -8.50 1.99
CA TYR A 109 -6.11 -7.07 2.12
C TYR A 109 -5.47 -6.45 3.37
N GLY A 110 -5.66 -7.12 4.50
CA GLY A 110 -5.20 -6.63 5.79
C GLY A 110 -3.68 -6.60 5.87
N LEU A 111 -3.03 -7.76 5.74
CA LEU A 111 -1.59 -7.86 5.96
C LEU A 111 -0.78 -7.50 4.71
N ILE A 112 -0.92 -8.24 3.63
CA ILE A 112 -0.01 -8.15 2.47
C ILE A 112 -0.19 -6.80 1.76
N ALA A 113 -1.43 -6.44 1.41
CA ALA A 113 -1.72 -5.16 0.78
C ALA A 113 -1.47 -4.00 1.75
N GLY A 114 -1.82 -4.14 3.04
CA GLY A 114 -1.53 -3.12 4.05
C GLY A 114 -0.04 -2.81 4.20
N VAL A 115 0.81 -3.83 4.28
CA VAL A 115 2.27 -3.66 4.34
C VAL A 115 2.81 -3.02 3.06
N GLY A 116 2.37 -3.49 1.88
CA GLY A 116 2.73 -2.91 0.59
C GLY A 116 2.36 -1.43 0.50
N ASN A 117 1.16 -1.08 0.97
CA ASN A 117 0.69 0.30 0.98
C ASN A 117 1.51 1.20 1.91
N GLY A 118 1.80 0.75 3.14
CA GLY A 118 2.61 1.53 4.08
C GLY A 118 4.04 1.78 3.59
N LEU A 119 4.69 0.76 2.99
CA LEU A 119 6.01 0.93 2.36
C LEU A 119 5.95 1.90 1.17
N GLY A 120 4.90 1.78 0.37
CA GLY A 120 4.64 2.65 -0.77
C GLY A 120 4.40 4.11 -0.36
N TYR A 121 3.76 4.34 0.78
CA TYR A 121 3.48 5.67 1.31
C TYR A 121 4.74 6.39 1.78
N VAL A 122 5.64 5.70 2.50
CA VAL A 122 6.87 6.31 3.02
C VAL A 122 7.91 6.59 1.94
N THR A 123 7.91 5.81 0.86
CA THR A 123 8.91 5.94 -0.21
C THR A 123 8.95 7.32 -0.88
N PRO A 124 7.85 7.87 -1.43
CA PRO A 124 7.85 9.19 -2.06
C PRO A 124 8.12 10.31 -1.04
N ILE A 125 7.66 10.17 0.21
CA ILE A 125 7.94 11.16 1.27
C ILE A 125 9.45 11.26 1.50
N ALA A 126 10.13 10.13 1.70
CA ALA A 126 11.58 10.09 1.90
C ALA A 126 12.37 10.61 0.69
N VAL A 127 11.86 10.39 -0.53
CA VAL A 127 12.49 10.89 -1.77
C VAL A 127 12.32 12.39 -1.92
N LEU A 128 11.12 12.92 -1.70
CA LEU A 128 10.83 14.35 -1.86
C LEU A 128 11.66 15.21 -0.91
N VAL A 129 11.75 14.83 0.36
CA VAL A 129 12.57 15.53 1.37
C VAL A 129 14.05 15.61 0.97
N ARG A 130 14.58 14.59 0.28
CA ARG A 130 15.97 14.56 -0.16
C ARG A 130 16.24 15.38 -1.43
N TRP A 131 15.23 15.54 -2.29
CA TRP A 131 15.38 16.12 -3.63
C TRP A 131 14.90 17.57 -3.72
N PHE A 132 14.10 18.02 -2.75
CA PHE A 132 13.59 19.38 -2.63
C PHE A 132 13.79 19.87 -1.17
N PRO A 133 15.01 20.32 -0.82
CA PRO A 133 15.30 20.92 0.48
C PRO A 133 14.67 22.32 0.63
#